data_AF-A0A2U1T257-F1
#
_entry.id   AF-A0A2U1T257-F1
#
_cell.length_a   1.000
_cell.length_b   1.000
_cell.length_c   1.000
_cell.angle_alpha   90.00
_cell.angle_beta   90.00
_cell.angle_gamma   90.00
#
_symmetry.space_group_name_H-M   'P 1'
#
loop_
_entity.id
_entity.type
_entity.pdbx_description
1 polymer ?
#
loop_
_entity_poly.entity_id
_entity_poly.type
_entity_poly.pdbx_seq_one_letter_code
_entity_poly.pdbx_strand_id
1 'polypeptide(L)'
;MNLIWRTLLHFFLSRRRSPLGPFDVSSTAFRVLPTDLDTNRHMNNGRYLSISDLGRLDLLRRTGVYATLMRNEWYPVVQSSSMTHRKSLMPWQKFEVESKVSGFDDRAVYMEQRFVVKGEIYASIVLKARFLKRTGGTVPMNELVAALGFDAPHTEPAGWVQRWAQDAALPSTRQPAPSEW
;
A
#
# COMPACT_ATOMS: atom_id res chain seq x y z
N MET A 1 -1.55 18.54 -9.18
CA MET A 1 -2.01 17.80 -10.38
C MET A 1 -2.44 16.39 -9.98
N ASN A 2 -3.72 16.05 -10.09
CA ASN A 2 -4.27 14.78 -9.58
C ASN A 2 -3.84 13.57 -10.43
N LEU A 3 -3.62 12.41 -9.79
CA LEU A 3 -3.23 11.14 -10.44
C LEU A 3 -4.42 10.41 -11.09
N ILE A 4 -5.60 11.02 -11.13
CA ILE A 4 -6.87 10.38 -11.52
C ILE A 4 -6.75 9.62 -12.85
N TRP A 5 -6.15 10.21 -13.88
CA TRP A 5 -6.00 9.53 -15.18
C TRP A 5 -5.10 8.29 -15.10
N ARG A 6 -4.02 8.37 -14.33
CA ARG A 6 -3.13 7.23 -14.08
C ARG A 6 -3.83 6.17 -13.25
N THR A 7 -4.61 6.58 -12.25
CA THR A 7 -5.45 5.68 -11.46
C THR A 7 -6.42 4.93 -12.35
N LEU A 8 -7.19 5.63 -13.19
CA LEU A 8 -8.13 5.03 -14.12
C LEU A 8 -7.43 4.06 -15.09
N LEU A 9 -6.29 4.46 -15.68
CA LEU A 9 -5.53 3.60 -16.57
C LEU A 9 -5.11 2.29 -15.90
N HIS A 10 -4.45 2.37 -14.75
CA HIS A 10 -3.99 1.18 -14.03
C HIS A 10 -5.16 0.36 -13.46
N PHE A 11 -6.27 1.02 -13.13
CA PHE A 11 -7.53 0.37 -12.79
C PHE A 11 -8.04 -0.49 -13.95
N PHE A 12 -8.03 -0.01 -15.20
CA PHE A 12 -8.45 -0.83 -16.33
C PHE A 12 -7.44 -1.93 -16.69
N LEU A 13 -6.14 -1.62 -16.64
CA LEU A 13 -5.08 -2.57 -16.99
C LEU A 13 -4.98 -3.76 -16.02
N SER A 14 -5.17 -3.52 -14.72
CA SER A 14 -5.12 -4.58 -13.69
C SER A 14 -6.10 -5.74 -13.96
N ARG A 15 -7.27 -5.45 -14.56
CA ARG A 15 -8.30 -6.45 -14.89
C ARG A 15 -7.88 -7.46 -15.97
N ARG A 16 -6.85 -7.13 -16.76
CA ARG A 16 -6.33 -8.00 -17.83
C ARG A 16 -5.09 -8.79 -17.40
N ARG A 17 -4.62 -8.59 -16.17
CA ARG A 17 -3.42 -9.25 -15.64
C ARG A 17 -3.78 -10.56 -14.95
N SER A 18 -2.84 -11.50 -14.92
CA SER A 18 -3.01 -12.79 -14.27
C SER A 18 -3.32 -12.63 -12.77
N PRO A 19 -4.20 -13.47 -12.21
CA PRO A 19 -4.49 -13.46 -10.79
C PRO A 19 -3.23 -13.74 -9.95
N LEU A 20 -3.28 -13.36 -8.69
CA LEU A 20 -2.22 -13.55 -7.70
C LEU A 20 -2.79 -14.24 -6.47
N GLY A 21 -1.96 -15.04 -5.80
CA GLY A 21 -2.19 -15.51 -4.46
C GLY A 21 -2.09 -14.39 -3.41
N PRO A 22 -2.60 -14.61 -2.19
CA PRO A 22 -2.75 -13.56 -1.18
C PRO A 22 -1.44 -12.92 -0.71
N PHE A 23 -0.36 -13.70 -0.75
CA PHE A 23 0.98 -13.31 -0.31
C PHE A 23 1.97 -13.19 -1.48
N ASP A 24 1.50 -13.30 -2.72
CA ASP A 24 2.34 -13.10 -3.89
C ASP A 24 2.75 -11.63 -4.01
N VAL A 25 3.87 -11.40 -4.69
CA VAL A 25 4.35 -10.07 -5.03
C VAL A 25 3.68 -9.60 -6.33
N SER A 26 2.93 -8.50 -6.28
CA SER A 26 2.51 -7.82 -7.51
C SER A 26 3.58 -6.86 -7.99
N SER A 27 4.01 -6.97 -9.25
CA SER A 27 4.81 -5.95 -9.93
C SER A 27 3.96 -5.14 -10.93
N THR A 28 3.93 -3.82 -10.74
CA THR A 28 3.26 -2.88 -11.63
C THR A 28 4.25 -1.91 -12.26
N ALA A 29 4.32 -1.93 -13.60
CA ALA A 29 5.23 -1.09 -14.36
C ALA A 29 4.69 0.34 -14.52
N PHE A 30 5.58 1.30 -14.39
CA PHE A 30 5.30 2.73 -14.40
C PHE A 30 6.40 3.49 -15.14
N ARG A 31 6.11 4.75 -15.46
CA ARG A 31 7.07 5.72 -15.98
C ARG A 31 6.94 7.02 -15.20
N VAL A 32 8.07 7.67 -14.92
CA VAL A 32 8.09 9.01 -14.33
C VAL A 32 7.59 10.00 -15.38
N LEU A 33 6.55 10.76 -15.05
CA LEU A 33 5.98 11.78 -15.91
C LEU A 33 6.43 13.18 -15.45
N PRO A 34 6.40 14.20 -16.32
CA PRO A 34 6.71 15.58 -15.93
C PRO A 34 5.87 16.09 -14.74
N THR A 35 4.64 15.61 -14.61
CA THR A 35 3.71 15.93 -13.52
C THR A 35 4.04 15.24 -12.19
N ASP A 36 5.02 14.32 -12.19
CA ASP A 36 5.54 13.65 -11.01
C ASP A 36 6.76 14.37 -10.42
N LEU A 37 7.31 15.37 -11.11
CA LEU A 37 8.55 16.03 -10.71
C LEU A 37 8.32 17.18 -9.72
N ASP A 38 9.32 17.46 -8.90
CA ASP A 38 9.43 18.69 -8.12
C ASP A 38 10.38 19.72 -8.77
N THR A 39 10.68 20.80 -8.05
CA THR A 39 11.58 21.88 -8.49
C THR A 39 13.01 21.41 -8.73
N ASN A 40 13.43 20.31 -8.11
CA ASN A 40 14.76 19.71 -8.29
C ASN A 40 14.79 18.74 -9.48
N ARG A 41 13.71 18.66 -10.26
CA ARG A 41 13.58 17.87 -11.50
C ARG A 41 13.73 16.35 -11.30
N HIS A 42 13.55 15.86 -10.07
CA HIS A 42 13.38 14.45 -9.79
C HIS A 42 11.96 14.18 -9.31
N MET A 43 11.59 12.90 -9.23
CA MET A 43 10.30 12.51 -8.72
C MET A 43 10.08 13.08 -7.31
N ASN A 44 8.97 13.80 -7.14
CA ASN A 44 8.58 14.39 -5.88
C ASN A 44 8.34 13.30 -4.81
N ASN A 45 8.78 13.55 -3.58
CA ASN A 45 8.69 12.57 -2.49
C ASN A 45 7.25 12.10 -2.21
N GLY A 46 6.27 13.01 -2.24
CA GLY A 46 4.85 12.66 -2.06
C GLY A 46 4.29 11.79 -3.20
N ARG A 47 4.86 11.88 -4.40
CA ARG A 47 4.45 11.05 -5.55
C ARG A 47 4.77 9.58 -5.36
N TYR A 48 5.81 9.24 -4.60
CA TYR A 48 6.07 7.83 -4.28
C TYR A 48 4.89 7.22 -3.52
N LEU A 49 4.38 7.91 -2.49
CA LEU A 49 3.21 7.43 -1.73
C LEU A 49 1.96 7.34 -2.61
N SER A 50 1.69 8.35 -3.44
CA SER A 50 0.51 8.31 -4.30
C SER A 50 0.59 7.23 -5.39
N ILE A 51 1.78 6.93 -5.92
CA ILE A 51 1.97 5.83 -6.87
C ILE A 51 1.91 4.47 -6.16
N SER A 52 2.32 4.39 -4.90
CA SER A 52 2.23 3.17 -4.10
C SER A 52 0.77 2.74 -3.86
N ASP A 53 -0.16 3.69 -3.74
CA ASP A 53 -1.60 3.41 -3.71
C ASP A 53 -2.06 2.65 -4.96
N LEU A 54 -1.51 3.00 -6.14
CA LEU A 54 -1.83 2.32 -7.39
C LEU A 54 -1.29 0.89 -7.41
N GLY A 55 -0.07 0.68 -6.91
CA GLY A 55 0.51 -0.66 -6.75
C GLY A 55 -0.32 -1.54 -5.79
N ARG A 56 -0.80 -0.96 -4.68
CA ARG A 56 -1.70 -1.65 -3.75
C ARG A 56 -3.03 -2.00 -4.38
N LEU A 57 -3.62 -1.07 -5.13
CA LEU A 57 -4.87 -1.31 -5.83
C LEU A 57 -4.75 -2.45 -6.85
N ASP A 58 -3.63 -2.52 -7.59
CA ASP A 58 -3.35 -3.65 -8.50
C ASP A 58 -3.26 -4.97 -7.73
N LEU A 59 -2.52 -5.01 -6.61
CA LEU A 59 -2.44 -6.20 -5.75
C LEU A 59 -3.81 -6.64 -5.23
N LEU A 60 -4.59 -5.73 -4.64
CA LEU A 60 -5.92 -6.03 -4.08
C LEU A 60 -6.86 -6.60 -5.14
N ARG A 61 -6.71 -6.20 -6.40
CA ARG A 61 -7.57 -6.67 -7.49
C ARG A 61 -7.18 -8.02 -8.00
N ARG A 62 -5.87 -8.23 -8.22
CA ARG A 62 -5.35 -9.50 -8.72
C ARG A 62 -5.50 -10.63 -7.70
N THR A 63 -5.59 -10.30 -6.41
CA THR A 63 -5.89 -11.24 -5.31
C THR A 63 -7.38 -11.41 -5.03
N GLY A 64 -8.27 -10.71 -5.74
CA GLY A 64 -9.73 -10.75 -5.51
C GLY A 64 -10.21 -10.00 -4.27
N VAL A 65 -9.31 -9.56 -3.38
CA VAL A 65 -9.59 -8.82 -2.14
C VAL A 65 -10.46 -7.59 -2.43
N TYR A 66 -10.16 -6.84 -3.50
CA TYR A 66 -10.91 -5.64 -3.88
C TYR A 66 -12.41 -5.92 -4.07
N ALA A 67 -12.77 -7.04 -4.69
CA ALA A 67 -14.18 -7.40 -4.91
C ALA A 67 -14.88 -7.72 -3.59
N THR A 68 -14.19 -8.37 -2.64
CA THR A 68 -14.72 -8.62 -1.29
C THR A 68 -14.89 -7.33 -0.50
N LEU A 69 -13.91 -6.43 -0.53
CA LEU A 69 -14.02 -5.13 0.15
C LEU A 69 -15.21 -4.33 -0.38
N MET A 70 -15.39 -4.27 -1.69
CA MET A 70 -16.50 -3.52 -2.28
C MET A 70 -17.87 -4.13 -1.95
N ARG A 71 -18.00 -5.46 -1.98
CA ARG A 71 -19.26 -6.15 -1.63
C ARG A 71 -19.69 -5.92 -0.19
N ASN A 72 -18.73 -5.78 0.73
CA ASN A 72 -18.99 -5.57 2.15
C ASN A 72 -18.95 -4.08 2.55
N GLU A 73 -18.79 -3.17 1.59
CA GLU A 73 -18.61 -1.73 1.85
C GLU A 73 -17.46 -1.41 2.81
N TRP A 74 -16.37 -2.16 2.70
CA TRP A 74 -15.16 -1.96 3.47
C TRP A 74 -14.12 -1.16 2.68
N TYR A 75 -13.31 -0.39 3.39
CA TYR A 75 -12.21 0.35 2.79
C TYR A 75 -10.97 0.37 3.69
N PRO A 76 -9.76 0.31 3.11
CA PRO A 76 -8.52 0.38 3.86
C PRO A 76 -8.21 1.82 4.28
N VAL A 77 -7.65 1.98 5.47
CA VAL A 77 -7.09 3.23 5.97
C VAL A 77 -5.68 2.97 6.48
N VAL A 78 -4.71 3.70 5.93
CA VAL A 78 -3.31 3.67 6.38
C VAL A 78 -3.24 4.34 7.76
N GLN A 79 -2.67 3.63 8.73
CA GLN A 79 -2.41 4.18 10.07
C GLN A 79 -1.01 4.78 10.14
N SER A 80 -0.03 4.05 9.62
CA SER A 80 1.37 4.47 9.61
C SER A 80 2.00 4.03 8.30
N SER A 81 2.89 4.86 7.77
CA SER A 81 3.72 4.51 6.62
C SER A 81 5.06 5.19 6.73
N SER A 82 6.14 4.46 6.45
CA SER A 82 7.48 5.01 6.39
C SER A 82 8.10 4.71 5.03
N MET A 83 8.73 5.73 4.46
CA MET A 83 9.39 5.69 3.17
C MET A 83 10.90 5.79 3.38
N THR A 84 11.65 4.94 2.71
CA THR A 84 13.12 4.99 2.66
C THR A 84 13.55 5.22 1.22
N HIS A 85 14.36 6.25 0.99
CA HIS A 85 14.88 6.60 -0.33
C HIS A 85 16.35 6.21 -0.45
N ARG A 86 16.71 5.47 -1.50
CA ARG A 86 18.10 5.12 -1.85
C ARG A 86 18.58 5.92 -3.06
N LYS A 87 17.76 6.04 -4.10
CA LYS A 87 18.08 6.75 -5.36
C LYS A 87 16.84 7.50 -5.87
N SER A 88 17.08 8.65 -6.52
CA SER A 88 16.02 9.42 -7.16
C SER A 88 15.58 8.81 -8.49
N LEU A 89 14.27 8.77 -8.73
CA LEU A 89 13.70 8.48 -10.04
C LEU A 89 13.71 9.75 -10.91
N MET A 90 14.28 9.62 -12.11
CA MET A 90 14.51 10.71 -13.06
C MET A 90 13.39 10.79 -14.11
N PRO A 91 13.23 11.94 -14.81
CA PRO A 91 12.20 12.10 -15.82
C PRO A 91 12.22 10.99 -16.87
N TRP A 92 11.03 10.49 -17.25
CA TRP A 92 10.84 9.43 -18.27
C TRP A 92 11.39 8.05 -17.93
N GLN A 93 12.01 7.90 -16.76
CA GLN A 93 12.54 6.63 -16.29
C GLN A 93 11.41 5.62 -16.09
N LYS A 94 11.60 4.40 -16.62
CA LYS A 94 10.73 3.27 -16.33
C LYS A 94 11.13 2.66 -14.98
N PHE A 95 10.13 2.27 -14.20
CA PHE A 95 10.32 1.60 -12.93
C PHE A 95 9.14 0.67 -12.66
N GLU A 96 9.30 -0.23 -11.70
CA GLU A 96 8.25 -1.12 -11.22
C GLU A 96 7.95 -0.80 -9.77
N VAL A 97 6.68 -0.95 -9.39
CA VAL A 97 6.28 -0.99 -7.98
C VAL A 97 5.92 -2.42 -7.65
N GLU A 98 6.77 -3.03 -6.84
CA GLU A 98 6.51 -4.32 -6.23
C GLU A 98 5.70 -4.10 -4.95
N SER A 99 4.62 -4.85 -4.76
CA SER A 99 3.74 -4.75 -3.60
C SER A 99 3.42 -6.13 -3.06
N LYS A 100 3.59 -6.35 -1.76
CA LYS A 100 3.24 -7.60 -1.08
C LYS A 100 2.60 -7.34 0.27
N VAL A 101 1.72 -8.23 0.70
CA VAL A 101 1.30 -8.32 2.11
C VAL A 101 2.43 -9.03 2.86
N SER A 102 2.99 -8.38 3.88
CA SER A 102 4.09 -8.94 4.67
C SER A 102 3.60 -9.70 5.90
N GLY A 103 2.36 -9.46 6.32
CA GLY A 103 1.75 -10.13 7.46
C GLY A 103 0.53 -9.38 7.98
N PHE A 104 -0.08 -9.90 9.03
CA PHE A 104 -1.16 -9.24 9.75
C PHE A 104 -1.18 -9.69 11.22
N ASP A 105 -1.73 -8.83 12.06
CA ASP A 105 -2.05 -9.13 13.47
C ASP A 105 -3.58 -9.03 13.68
N ASP A 106 -4.06 -9.13 14.93
CA ASP A 106 -5.50 -9.07 15.25
C ASP A 106 -6.20 -7.76 14.82
N ARG A 107 -5.44 -6.71 14.51
CA ARG A 107 -5.94 -5.35 14.32
C ARG A 107 -5.60 -4.76 12.95
N ALA A 108 -4.50 -5.18 12.33
CA ALA A 108 -3.94 -4.50 11.17
C ALA A 108 -3.25 -5.46 10.18
N VAL A 109 -3.27 -5.05 8.92
CA VAL A 109 -2.48 -5.65 7.83
C VAL A 109 -1.21 -4.84 7.63
N TYR A 110 -0.10 -5.54 7.42
CA TYR A 110 1.20 -4.97 7.10
C TYR A 110 1.52 -5.24 5.64
N MET A 111 2.05 -4.22 4.95
CA MET A 111 2.48 -4.36 3.57
C MET A 111 3.87 -3.75 3.38
N GLU A 112 4.59 -4.32 2.43
CA GLU A 112 5.86 -3.78 1.95
C GLU A 112 5.72 -3.46 0.47
N GLN A 113 6.29 -2.32 0.05
CA GLN A 113 6.37 -1.95 -1.35
C GLN A 113 7.78 -1.49 -1.72
N ARG A 114 8.18 -1.74 -2.95
CA ARG A 114 9.51 -1.37 -3.48
C ARG A 114 9.38 -0.72 -4.83
N PHE A 115 10.13 0.35 -5.05
CA PHE A 115 10.31 0.99 -6.34
C PHE A 115 11.58 0.43 -6.95
N VAL A 116 11.46 -0.34 -8.03
CA VAL A 116 12.53 -1.12 -8.62
C VAL A 116 12.85 -0.62 -10.02
N VAL A 117 14.13 -0.47 -10.33
CA VAL A 117 14.63 -0.12 -11.67
C VAL A 117 15.71 -1.12 -12.03
N LYS A 118 15.52 -1.87 -13.11
CA LYS A 118 16.51 -2.86 -13.59
C LYS A 118 17.00 -3.81 -12.46
N GLY A 119 16.07 -4.26 -11.60
CA GLY A 119 16.36 -5.14 -10.47
C GLY A 119 16.91 -4.45 -9.22
N GLU A 120 17.15 -3.14 -9.23
CA GLU A 120 17.63 -2.41 -8.06
C GLU A 120 16.52 -1.65 -7.33
N ILE A 121 16.51 -1.71 -6.00
CA ILE A 121 15.63 -0.88 -5.16
C ILE A 121 16.09 0.58 -5.19
N TYR A 122 15.17 1.49 -5.54
CA TYR A 122 15.33 2.94 -5.52
C TYR A 122 14.68 3.56 -4.28
N ALA A 123 13.53 3.03 -3.88
CA ALA A 123 12.84 3.41 -2.66
C ALA A 123 12.02 2.23 -2.13
N SER A 124 11.70 2.23 -0.84
CA SER A 124 10.86 1.23 -0.21
C SER A 124 9.88 1.85 0.78
N ILE A 125 8.73 1.20 0.95
CA ILE A 125 7.70 1.58 1.89
C ILE A 125 7.39 0.39 2.78
N VAL A 126 7.28 0.65 4.08
CA VAL A 126 6.55 -0.22 5.02
C VAL A 126 5.30 0.52 5.46
N LEU A 127 4.17 -0.17 5.50
CA LEU A 127 2.90 0.41 5.90
C LEU A 127 2.09 -0.53 6.79
N LYS A 128 1.31 0.09 7.67
CA LYS A 128 0.32 -0.53 8.53
C LYS A 128 -1.04 0.03 8.16
N ALA A 129 -1.99 -0.84 7.85
CA ALA A 129 -3.34 -0.45 7.47
C ALA A 129 -4.39 -1.24 8.26
N ARG A 130 -5.53 -0.60 8.49
CA ARG A 130 -6.73 -1.24 9.03
C ARG A 130 -7.88 -1.09 8.04
N PHE A 131 -8.91 -1.91 8.19
CA PHE A 131 -10.11 -1.83 7.38
C PHE A 131 -11.26 -1.24 8.20
N LEU A 132 -12.03 -0.34 7.58
CA LEU A 132 -13.20 0.29 8.18
C LEU A 132 -14.45 -0.07 7.38
N LYS A 133 -15.59 -0.10 8.07
CA LYS A 133 -16.92 -0.25 7.45
C LYS A 133 -17.46 1.13 7.09
N ARG A 134 -18.07 1.30 5.92
CA ARG A 134 -18.76 2.56 5.56
C ARG A 134 -19.90 2.91 6.52
N THR A 135 -20.53 1.91 7.11
CA THR A 135 -21.56 2.04 8.15
C THR A 135 -21.01 2.49 9.51
N GLY A 136 -19.68 2.55 9.66
CA GLY A 136 -19.00 2.95 10.88
C GLY A 136 -18.30 1.77 11.59
N GLY A 137 -17.19 2.07 12.24
CA GLY A 137 -16.40 1.08 12.98
C GLY A 137 -15.29 0.41 12.18
N THR A 138 -14.52 -0.45 12.85
CA THR A 138 -13.42 -1.23 12.29
C THR A 138 -13.90 -2.60 11.85
N VAL A 139 -13.25 -3.18 10.84
CA VAL A 139 -13.40 -4.59 10.47
C VAL A 139 -12.39 -5.41 11.31
N PRO A 140 -12.86 -6.32 12.18
CA PRO A 140 -11.99 -7.26 12.89
C PRO A 140 -11.20 -8.15 11.93
N MET A 141 -9.98 -8.56 12.31
CA MET A 141 -9.14 -9.37 11.42
C MET A 141 -9.75 -10.73 11.09
N ASN A 142 -10.40 -11.39 12.05
CA ASN A 142 -11.08 -12.66 11.82
C ASN A 142 -12.23 -12.54 10.79
N GLU A 143 -13.01 -11.45 10.83
CA GLU A 143 -14.05 -11.15 9.85
C GLU A 143 -13.44 -10.91 8.45
N LEU A 144 -12.31 -10.19 8.39
CA LEU A 144 -11.58 -9.96 7.15
C LEU A 144 -11.04 -11.26 6.55
N VAL A 145 -10.33 -12.08 7.33
CA VAL A 145 -9.74 -13.35 6.88
C VAL A 145 -10.83 -14.32 6.40
N ALA A 146 -11.92 -14.45 7.17
CA ALA A 146 -13.06 -15.28 6.79
C ALA A 146 -13.70 -14.83 5.47
N ALA A 147 -13.89 -13.52 5.27
CA ALA A 147 -14.46 -12.98 4.05
C ALA A 147 -13.55 -13.14 2.82
N LEU A 148 -12.23 -13.19 3.04
CA LEU A 148 -11.24 -13.39 1.99
C LEU A 148 -11.03 -14.87 1.64
N GLY A 149 -11.51 -15.79 2.49
CA GLY A 149 -11.37 -17.23 2.26
C GLY A 149 -9.90 -17.68 2.26
N PHE A 150 -9.04 -16.95 2.95
CA PHE A 150 -7.65 -17.32 3.10
C PHE A 150 -7.51 -18.25 4.30
N ASP A 151 -7.05 -19.47 4.07
CA ASP A 151 -6.40 -20.27 5.11
C ASP A 151 -5.04 -19.61 5.37
N ALA A 152 -5.08 -18.52 6.12
CA ALA A 152 -3.89 -17.78 6.43
C ALA A 152 -3.27 -18.43 7.67
N PRO A 153 -2.15 -19.16 7.56
CA PRO A 153 -1.29 -19.30 8.73
C PRO A 153 -1.04 -17.88 9.26
N HIS A 154 -1.02 -17.71 10.57
CA HIS A 154 -0.68 -16.43 11.18
C HIS A 154 0.69 -15.98 10.63
N THR A 155 0.70 -15.15 9.59
CA THR A 155 1.94 -14.61 9.04
C THR A 155 2.22 -13.36 9.84
N GLU A 156 2.84 -13.53 11.00
CA GLU A 156 3.32 -12.38 11.76
C GLU A 156 4.34 -11.61 10.90
N PRO A 157 4.22 -10.27 10.83
CA PRO A 157 5.22 -9.48 10.13
C PRO A 157 6.57 -9.62 10.84
N ALA A 158 7.67 -9.41 10.11
CA ALA A 158 9.01 -9.50 10.68
C ALA A 158 9.15 -8.62 11.94
N GLY A 159 9.92 -9.08 12.94
CA GLY A 159 9.97 -8.40 14.25
C GLY A 159 10.38 -6.92 14.21
N TRP A 160 11.16 -6.49 13.21
CA TRP A 160 11.47 -5.07 13.03
C TRP A 160 10.26 -4.24 12.56
N VAL A 161 9.36 -4.82 11.76
CA VAL A 161 8.10 -4.19 11.31
C VAL A 161 7.17 -4.01 12.51
N GLN A 162 7.13 -5.00 13.41
CA GLN A 162 6.33 -4.91 14.62
C GLN A 162 6.80 -3.77 15.53
N ARG A 163 8.12 -3.68 15.77
CA ARG A 163 8.70 -2.55 16.54
C ARG A 163 8.45 -1.21 15.88
N TRP A 164 8.71 -1.10 14.58
CA TRP A 164 8.41 0.11 13.80
C TRP A 164 6.94 0.54 13.95
N ALA A 165 6.01 -0.40 13.89
CA ALA A 165 4.58 -0.13 14.01
C ALA A 165 4.14 0.32 15.40
N GLN A 166 4.88 -0.06 16.44
CA GLN A 166 4.68 0.41 17.81
C GLN A 166 5.27 1.81 17.98
N ASP A 167 6.51 2.02 17.52
CA ASP A 167 7.23 3.29 17.66
C ASP A 167 6.60 4.43 16.85
N ALA A 168 6.03 4.12 15.68
CA ALA A 168 5.38 5.09 14.80
C ALA A 168 3.89 5.33 15.12
N ALA A 169 3.35 4.75 16.20
CA ALA A 169 1.94 4.87 16.54
C ALA A 169 1.62 6.22 17.19
N LEU A 170 0.56 6.87 16.72
CA LEU A 170 -0.06 8.01 17.41
C LEU A 170 -1.19 7.54 18.34
N PRO A 171 -1.57 8.36 19.34
CA PRO A 171 -2.73 8.07 20.17
C PRO A 171 -3.99 7.80 19.35
N SER A 172 -4.91 7.03 19.92
CA SER A 172 -6.21 6.75 19.30
C SER A 172 -6.95 8.05 18.98
N THR A 173 -7.75 8.07 17.92
CA THR A 173 -8.61 9.22 17.58
C THR A 173 -9.66 9.55 18.66
N ARG A 174 -9.81 8.71 19.68
CA ARG A 174 -10.66 8.93 20.86
C ARG A 174 -9.91 9.58 22.03
N GLN A 175 -8.59 9.72 21.93
CA GLN A 175 -7.73 10.32 22.94
C GLN A 175 -7.19 11.66 22.40
N PRO A 176 -6.98 12.67 23.26
CA PRO A 176 -6.28 13.88 22.85
C PRO A 176 -4.85 13.58 22.36
N ALA A 177 -4.43 14.29 21.33
CA ALA A 177 -3.05 14.30 20.82
C ALA A 177 -2.68 15.76 20.52
N PRO A 178 -2.36 16.57 21.55
CA PRO A 178 -2.11 18.00 21.36
C PRO A 178 -0.83 18.23 20.56
N SER A 179 -0.83 19.28 19.74
CA SER A 179 0.33 19.68 18.93
C SER A 179 1.22 20.61 19.76
N GLU A 180 2.03 20.01 20.64
CA GLU A 180 3.00 20.71 21.49
C GLU A 180 4.40 20.42 20.93
N TRP A 181 5.03 21.43 20.34
CA TRP A 181 6.41 21.36 19.84
C TRP A 181 7.35 22.07 20.82
#